data_AF-A0A2M7QJV5-F1
#
_entry.id   AF-A0A2M7QJV5-F1
#
_cell.length_a   1.000
_cell.length_b   1.000
_cell.length_c   1.000
_cell.angle_alpha   90.00
_cell.angle_beta   90.00
_cell.angle_gamma   90.00
#
_symmetry.space_group_name_H-M   'P 1'
#
loop_
_entity.id
_entity.type
_entity.pdbx_description
1 polymer ?
#
loop_
_entity_poly.entity_id
_entity_poly.type
_entity_poly.pdbx_seq_one_letter_code
_entity_poly.pdbx_strand_id
1 'polypeptide(L)'
;MEKPSISKQLFYQLSNRLKNNIVALSVSETNKWCGLYQKGGKRFAYILLAKNKPKIDIWCLRNSDYIKQKYIGKIKFLKRQETTGGFGNNFQISFVVENLEDIENAVVLLTEISDS
;
A
#
# COMPACT_ATOMS: atom_id res chain seq x y z
N MET A 1 0.88 27.67 3.61
CA MET A 1 0.65 26.25 3.27
C MET A 1 0.78 25.42 4.54
N GLU A 2 -0.25 24.68 4.93
CA GLU A 2 -0.14 23.73 6.04
C GLU A 2 0.85 22.61 5.70
N LYS A 3 1.67 22.20 6.66
CA LYS A 3 2.56 21.05 6.48
C LYS A 3 1.72 19.77 6.39
N PRO A 4 1.95 18.88 5.40
CA PRO A 4 1.23 17.62 5.32
C PRO A 4 1.52 16.75 6.56
N SER A 5 0.52 15.99 7.01
CA SER A 5 0.69 15.02 8.10
C SER A 5 1.78 14.01 7.77
N ILE A 6 2.40 13.39 8.79
CA ILE A 6 3.47 12.39 8.58
C ILE A 6 2.98 11.24 7.69
N SER A 7 1.77 10.75 7.90
CA SER A 7 1.16 9.71 7.07
C SER A 7 1.05 10.12 5.60
N LYS A 8 0.72 11.39 5.35
CA LYS A 8 0.64 11.95 3.99
C LYS A 8 2.02 12.08 3.35
N GLN A 9 3.04 12.42 4.13
CA GLN A 9 4.44 12.42 3.68
C GLN A 9 4.91 11.01 3.32
N LEU A 10 4.63 10.01 4.15
CA LEU A 10 4.93 8.59 3.86
C LEU A 10 4.26 8.14 2.56
N PHE A 11 2.99 8.48 2.37
CA PHE A 11 2.27 8.18 1.13
C PHE A 11 2.93 8.81 -0.11
N TYR A 12 3.34 10.09 -0.03
CA TYR A 12 4.01 10.75 -1.16
C TYR A 12 5.38 10.16 -1.46
N GLN A 13 6.17 9.84 -0.44
CA GLN A 13 7.47 9.18 -0.61
C GLN A 13 7.32 7.81 -1.27
N LEU A 14 6.37 6.99 -0.78
CA LEU A 14 6.05 5.70 -1.37
C LEU A 14 5.59 5.86 -2.83
N SER A 15 4.63 6.74 -3.09
CA SER A 15 4.04 6.94 -4.42
C SER A 15 5.08 7.42 -5.44
N ASN A 16 5.97 8.34 -5.05
CA ASN A 16 7.02 8.82 -5.93
C ASN A 16 8.00 7.71 -6.31
N ARG A 17 8.38 6.85 -5.37
CA ARG A 17 9.23 5.70 -5.67
C ARG A 17 8.53 4.68 -6.55
N LEU A 18 7.26 4.40 -6.29
CA LEU A 18 6.47 3.47 -7.11
C LEU A 18 6.33 3.96 -8.55
N LYS A 19 6.17 5.28 -8.79
CA LYS A 19 6.11 5.84 -10.15
C LYS A 19 7.38 5.58 -10.96
N ASN A 20 8.54 5.45 -10.31
CA ASN A 20 9.79 5.13 -10.96
C ASN A 20 9.92 3.63 -11.28
N ASN A 21 9.16 2.76 -10.60
CA ASN A 21 9.25 1.31 -10.73
C ASN A 21 8.07 0.68 -11.48
N ILE A 22 6.93 1.37 -11.57
CA ILE A 22 5.69 0.87 -12.18
C ILE A 22 5.27 1.79 -13.32
N VAL A 23 5.39 1.30 -14.55
CA VAL A 23 5.03 2.06 -15.75
C VAL A 23 3.52 2.33 -15.76
N ALA A 24 3.15 3.58 -16.04
CA ALA A 24 1.76 4.04 -16.08
C ALA A 24 0.98 3.87 -14.76
N LEU A 25 1.69 3.86 -13.62
CA LEU A 25 1.07 3.94 -12.30
C LEU A 25 0.24 5.22 -12.19
N SER A 26 -1.03 5.06 -11.81
CA SER A 26 -1.86 6.19 -11.39
C SER A 26 -2.14 6.13 -9.90
N VAL A 27 -2.33 7.31 -9.30
CA VAL A 27 -2.64 7.44 -7.88
C VAL A 27 -3.90 8.30 -7.73
N SER A 28 -4.79 7.92 -6.83
CA SER A 28 -5.92 8.75 -6.41
C SER A 28 -5.78 9.05 -4.92
N GLU A 29 -6.07 10.28 -4.52
CA GLU A 29 -5.99 10.71 -3.13
C GLU A 29 -7.35 11.28 -2.69
N THR A 30 -7.78 10.87 -1.49
CA THR A 30 -8.85 11.53 -0.73
C THR A 30 -8.31 11.87 0.65
N ASN A 31 -9.10 12.56 1.48
CA ASN A 31 -8.67 12.98 2.83
C ASN A 31 -8.21 11.84 3.75
N LYS A 32 -8.65 10.60 3.51
CA LYS A 32 -8.29 9.43 4.36
C LYS A 32 -7.74 8.26 3.56
N TRP A 33 -8.24 8.07 2.34
CA TRP A 33 -7.93 6.92 1.51
C TRP A 33 -7.19 7.34 0.26
N CYS A 34 -6.13 6.63 -0.05
CA CYS A 34 -5.45 6.69 -1.33
C CYS A 34 -5.60 5.35 -2.07
N GLY A 35 -5.50 5.40 -3.39
CA GLY A 35 -5.56 4.24 -4.26
C GLY A 35 -4.38 4.22 -5.22
N LEU A 36 -3.83 3.04 -5.46
CA LEU A 36 -2.82 2.78 -6.49
C LEU A 36 -3.45 1.94 -7.61
N TYR A 37 -3.23 2.35 -8.85
CA TYR A 37 -3.82 1.71 -10.03
C TYR A 37 -2.77 1.37 -11.07
N GLN A 38 -2.91 0.18 -11.64
CA GLN A 38 -2.17 -0.26 -12.82
C GLN A 38 -2.66 0.47 -14.07
N LYS A 39 -1.90 0.31 -15.16
CA LYS A 39 -2.35 0.67 -16.51
C LYS A 39 -3.74 0.09 -16.79
N GLY A 40 -4.64 0.89 -17.34
CA GLY A 40 -6.04 0.49 -17.57
C GLY A 40 -6.98 0.74 -16.39
N GLY A 41 -6.51 1.36 -15.30
CA GLY A 41 -7.37 1.85 -14.22
C GLY A 41 -7.77 0.78 -13.20
N LYS A 42 -7.16 -0.41 -13.24
CA LYS A 42 -7.38 -1.46 -12.25
C LYS A 42 -6.66 -1.12 -10.95
N ARG A 43 -7.41 -0.95 -9.85
CA ARG A 43 -6.84 -0.70 -8.52
C ARG A 43 -6.21 -1.98 -7.98
N PHE A 44 -4.96 -1.92 -7.58
CA PHE A 44 -4.25 -3.05 -6.97
C PHE A 44 -3.88 -2.84 -5.50
N ALA A 45 -3.93 -1.59 -5.01
CA ALA A 45 -3.77 -1.32 -3.59
C ALA A 45 -4.64 -0.15 -3.10
N TYR A 46 -5.07 -0.27 -1.85
CA TYR A 46 -5.62 0.81 -1.03
C TYR A 46 -4.61 1.21 0.03
N ILE A 47 -4.57 2.49 0.36
CA ILE A 47 -3.72 3.03 1.42
C ILE A 47 -4.59 3.89 2.33
N LEU A 48 -4.57 3.62 3.63
CA LEU A 48 -5.25 4.41 4.65
C LEU A 48 -4.21 5.27 5.35
N LEU A 49 -4.45 6.57 5.36
CA LEU A 49 -3.64 7.53 6.11
C LEU A 49 -4.10 7.52 7.57
N ALA A 50 -3.23 7.07 8.49
CA ALA A 50 -3.56 7.12 9.90
C ALA A 50 -3.61 8.58 10.39
N LYS A 51 -4.65 8.93 11.16
CA LYS A 51 -4.86 10.31 11.65
C LYS A 51 -3.85 10.72 12.72
N ASN A 52 -3.63 9.84 13.69
CA ASN A 52 -2.92 10.16 14.94
C ASN A 52 -1.64 9.33 15.12
N LYS A 53 -1.19 8.63 14.07
CA LYS A 53 -0.01 7.79 14.09
C LYS A 53 0.81 8.05 12.83
N PRO A 54 2.16 8.06 12.91
CA PRO A 54 3.03 8.26 11.76
C PRO A 54 3.12 6.97 10.93
N LYS A 55 2.00 6.54 10.35
CA LYS A 55 1.94 5.30 9.58
C LYS A 55 0.90 5.36 8.46
N ILE A 56 1.09 4.50 7.47
CA ILE A 56 0.06 4.18 6.48
C ILE A 56 -0.22 2.67 6.53
N ASP A 57 -1.50 2.32 6.44
CA ASP A 57 -1.94 0.92 6.33
C ASP A 57 -2.23 0.64 4.86
N ILE A 58 -1.69 -0.45 4.32
CA ILE A 58 -1.80 -0.81 2.90
C ILE A 58 -2.54 -2.13 2.78
N TRP A 59 -3.50 -2.19 1.86
CA TRP A 59 -4.18 -3.43 1.43
C TRP A 59 -3.95 -3.64 -0.06
N CYS A 60 -3.56 -4.84 -0.48
CA CYS A 60 -3.22 -5.11 -1.86
C CYS A 60 -3.72 -6.48 -2.36
N LEU A 61 -3.88 -6.58 -3.69
CA LEU A 61 -4.31 -7.80 -4.38
C LEU A 61 -3.16 -8.82 -4.46
N ARG A 62 -3.30 -10.04 -3.92
CA ARG A 62 -2.57 -11.27 -4.34
C ARG A 62 -2.86 -12.44 -3.40
N ASN A 63 -2.42 -13.64 -3.80
CA ASN A 63 -2.32 -14.80 -2.91
C ASN A 63 -1.41 -14.48 -1.71
N SER A 64 -1.99 -14.50 -0.51
CA SER A 64 -1.31 -14.06 0.71
C SER A 64 -0.16 -14.94 1.14
N ASP A 65 -0.19 -16.24 0.85
CA ASP A 65 0.67 -17.19 1.54
C ASP A 65 2.10 -17.16 0.99
N TYR A 66 2.22 -17.13 -0.34
CA TYR A 66 3.51 -16.97 -1.00
C TYR A 66 4.19 -15.64 -0.66
N ILE A 67 3.43 -14.53 -0.68
CA ILE A 67 3.96 -13.21 -0.35
C ILE A 67 4.40 -13.14 1.10
N LYS A 68 3.59 -13.64 2.04
CA LYS A 68 3.93 -13.59 3.47
C LYS A 68 5.21 -14.37 3.76
N GLN A 69 5.43 -15.51 3.11
CA GLN A 69 6.67 -16.27 3.27
C GLN A 69 7.87 -15.52 2.68
N LYS A 70 7.77 -15.01 1.44
CA LYS A 70 8.87 -14.32 0.76
C LYS A 70 9.34 -13.04 1.47
N TYR A 71 8.41 -12.32 2.10
CA TYR A 71 8.68 -11.04 2.76
C TYR A 71 8.65 -11.12 4.29
N ILE A 72 8.73 -12.32 4.86
CA ILE A 72 8.80 -12.51 6.31
C ILE A 72 10.01 -11.74 6.89
N GLY A 73 9.80 -11.04 8.00
CA GLY A 73 10.82 -10.19 8.63
C GLY A 73 11.13 -8.87 7.92
N LYS A 74 10.69 -8.68 6.66
CA LYS A 74 10.86 -7.43 5.90
C LYS A 74 9.60 -6.55 5.91
N ILE A 75 8.43 -7.18 5.93
CA ILE A 75 7.13 -6.51 5.95
C ILE A 75 6.38 -6.89 7.22
N LYS A 76 5.87 -5.87 7.93
CA LYS A 76 4.97 -6.03 9.07
C LYS A 76 3.55 -6.30 8.58
N PHE A 77 3.29 -7.56 8.21
CA PHE A 77 1.95 -7.99 7.80
C PHE A 77 0.95 -7.89 8.95
N LEU A 78 -0.23 -7.38 8.62
CA LEU A 78 -1.36 -7.34 9.55
C LEU A 78 -2.21 -8.60 9.37
N LYS A 79 -2.82 -9.05 10.48
CA LYS A 79 -3.91 -10.01 10.37
C LYS A 79 -5.04 -9.36 9.58
N ARG A 80 -5.56 -10.09 8.60
CA ARG A 80 -6.74 -9.66 7.88
C ARG A 80 -7.90 -9.55 8.88
N GLN A 81 -8.55 -8.39 8.90
CA GLN A 81 -9.82 -8.24 9.60
C GLN A 81 -10.93 -8.64 8.63
N GLU A 82 -11.88 -9.43 9.10
CA GLU A 82 -13.08 -9.74 8.33
C GLU A 82 -13.88 -8.46 8.12
N THR A 83 -14.10 -8.12 6.86
CA THR A 83 -14.85 -6.95 6.44
C THR A 83 -16.27 -7.38 6.11
N THR A 84 -17.25 -6.73 6.71
CA THR A 84 -18.67 -6.98 6.45
C THR A 84 -19.01 -6.70 4.97
N GLY A 85 -19.79 -7.58 4.33
CA GLY A 85 -20.24 -7.39 2.95
C GLY A 85 -19.21 -7.68 1.85
N GLY A 86 -18.07 -8.32 2.18
CA GLY A 86 -17.09 -8.77 1.18
C GLY A 86 -16.22 -7.67 0.55
N PHE A 87 -16.34 -6.43 1.04
CA PHE A 87 -15.45 -5.33 0.63
C PHE A 87 -13.99 -5.71 0.87
N GLY A 88 -13.14 -5.64 -0.16
CA GLY A 88 -11.74 -6.01 0.00
C GLY A 88 -11.46 -7.52 0.02
N ASN A 89 -12.43 -8.38 -0.35
CA ASN A 89 -12.21 -9.83 -0.46
C ASN A 89 -11.01 -10.21 -1.34
N ASN A 90 -10.80 -9.46 -2.41
CA ASN A 90 -9.68 -9.66 -3.33
C ASN A 90 -8.35 -9.07 -2.80
N PHE A 91 -8.41 -8.21 -1.77
CA PHE A 91 -7.26 -7.55 -1.16
C PHE A 91 -6.81 -8.32 0.10
N GLN A 92 -6.23 -9.49 -0.14
CA GLN A 92 -5.96 -10.48 0.91
C GLN A 92 -4.71 -10.16 1.74
N ILE A 93 -3.88 -9.22 1.31
CA ILE A 93 -2.63 -8.85 1.95
C ILE A 93 -2.78 -7.45 2.54
N SER A 94 -2.47 -7.32 3.83
CA SER A 94 -2.37 -6.02 4.49
C SER A 94 -1.08 -5.90 5.29
N PHE A 95 -0.52 -4.70 5.34
CA PHE A 95 0.71 -4.39 6.07
C PHE A 95 0.82 -2.91 6.39
N VAL A 96 1.81 -2.55 7.21
CA VAL A 96 2.06 -1.17 7.67
C VAL A 96 3.37 -0.65 7.11
N VAL A 97 3.39 0.65 6.79
CA VAL A 97 4.61 1.41 6.52
C VAL A 97 4.72 2.55 7.54
N GLU A 98 5.82 2.58 8.29
CA GLU A 98 6.06 3.53 9.39
C GLU A 98 7.34 4.36 9.17
N ASN A 99 8.25 3.89 8.32
CA ASN A 99 9.57 4.50 8.11
C ASN A 99 10.10 4.25 6.69
N LEU A 100 11.32 4.73 6.42
CA LEU A 100 11.95 4.63 5.10
C LEU A 100 12.28 3.19 4.68
N GLU A 101 12.72 2.35 5.62
CA GLU A 101 13.02 0.94 5.34
C GLU A 101 11.74 0.19 4.93
N ASP A 102 10.64 0.45 5.64
CA ASP A 102 9.33 -0.08 5.27
C ASP A 102 8.92 0.39 3.86
N ILE A 103 9.25 1.62 3.46
CA ILE A 103 8.98 2.12 2.10
C ILE A 103 9.75 1.31 1.07
N GLU A 104 11.05 1.03 1.27
CA GLU A 104 11.83 0.25 0.30
C GLU A 104 11.22 -1.15 0.11
N ASN A 105 10.93 -1.84 1.21
CA ASN A 105 10.32 -3.17 1.16
C ASN A 105 8.92 -3.12 0.52
N ALA A 106 8.13 -2.08 0.82
CA ALA A 106 6.81 -1.88 0.25
C ALA A 106 6.86 -1.61 -1.27
N VAL A 107 7.86 -0.87 -1.75
CA VAL A 107 8.05 -0.62 -3.19
C VAL A 107 8.27 -1.94 -3.92
N VAL A 108 9.22 -2.76 -3.45
CA VAL A 108 9.52 -4.05 -4.07
C VAL A 108 8.28 -4.95 -4.10
N LEU A 109 7.56 -5.04 -2.98
CA LEU A 109 6.34 -5.85 -2.88
C LEU A 109 5.23 -5.34 -3.82
N LEU A 110 4.97 -4.03 -3.83
CA LEU A 110 3.89 -3.45 -4.62
C LEU A 110 4.17 -3.47 -6.12
N THR A 111 5.44 -3.36 -6.53
CA THR A 111 5.84 -3.57 -7.93
C THR A 111 5.61 -5.01 -8.36
N GLU A 112 5.99 -6.00 -7.54
CA GLU A 112 5.73 -7.42 -7.84
C GLU A 112 4.22 -7.72 -7.96
N ILE A 113 3.40 -7.05 -7.14
CA ILE A 113 1.94 -7.15 -7.22
C ILE A 113 1.41 -6.48 -8.50
N SER A 114 1.96 -5.33 -8.89
CA SER A 114 1.48 -4.60 -10.06
C SER A 114 1.80 -5.28 -11.39
N ASP A 115 2.73 -6.22 -11.41
CA ASP A 115 3.08 -6.98 -12.62
C ASP A 115 2.26 -8.28 -12.76
N SER A 116 1.29 -8.53 -11.87
CA SER A 116 0.42 -9.72 -11.87
C SER A 116 -0.96 -9.51 -12.51
#